data_AF-A0A0N8I075-F1
#
_entry.id   AF-A0A0N8I075-F1
#
_cell.length_a   1.000
_cell.length_b   1.000
_cell.length_c   1.000
_cell.angle_alpha   90.00
_cell.angle_beta   90.00
_cell.angle_gamma   90.00
#
_symmetry.space_group_name_H-M   'P 1'
#
loop_
_entity.id
_entity.type
_entity.pdbx_description
1 polymer ?
#
loop_
_entity_poly.entity_id
_entity_poly.type
_entity_poly.pdbx_seq_one_letter_code
_entity_poly.pdbx_strand_id
1 'polypeptide(L)' 'MDGRTRTAVGLAGAALLVVAGTLATGYLPSRPRSQLLAGGLIVAGFALGFFVLGEFDLPD' A
#
# COMPACT_ATOMS: atom_id res chain seq x y z
N MET A 1 -20.56 -5.32 6.20
CA MET A 1 -19.24 -5.83 6.61
C MET A 1 -18.90 -5.18 7.93
N ASP A 2 -18.53 -5.94 8.95
CA ASP A 2 -18.18 -5.40 10.25
C ASP A 2 -16.93 -4.52 10.17
N GLY A 3 -16.82 -3.51 11.04
CA GLY A 3 -15.68 -2.58 11.06
C GLY A 3 -14.33 -3.31 11.15
N ARG A 4 -14.27 -4.37 11.96
CA ARG A 4 -13.07 -5.23 12.09
C ARG A 4 -12.71 -5.95 10.79
N THR A 5 -13.70 -6.42 10.03
CA THR A 5 -13.47 -7.04 8.72
C THR A 5 -12.95 -6.02 7.71
N ARG A 6 -13.50 -4.80 7.70
CA ARG A 6 -13.05 -3.71 6.83
C ARG A 6 -11.59 -3.33 7.11
N THR A 7 -11.23 -3.20 8.39
CA THR A 7 -9.85 -2.91 8.81
C THR A 7 -8.91 -4.05 8.43
N ALA A 8 -9.29 -5.31 8.68
CA ALA A 8 -8.45 -6.46 8.32
C ALA A 8 -8.19 -6.55 6.81
N VAL A 9 -9.23 -6.35 5.99
CA VAL A 9 -9.10 -6.34 4.52
C VAL A 9 -8.23 -5.17 4.06
N GLY A 10 -8.41 -3.99 4.64
CA GLY A 10 -7.61 -2.80 4.32
C GLY A 10 -6.13 -2.98 4.64
N LEU A 11 -5.81 -3.50 5.83
CA LEU A 11 -4.44 -3.79 6.25
C LEU A 11 -3.80 -4.92 5.42
N ALA A 12 -4.57 -5.95 5.08
CA ALA A 12 -4.09 -7.00 4.19
C ALA A 12 -3.76 -6.44 2.80
N GLY A 13 -4.62 -5.57 2.24
CA GLY A 13 -4.36 -4.88 0.98
C GLY A 13 -3.12 -3.99 1.04
N ALA A 14 -2.95 -3.25 2.15
CA ALA A 14 -1.77 -2.41 2.39
C ALA A 14 -0.48 -3.26 2.40
N ALA A 15 -0.48 -4.37 3.14
CA ALA A 15 0.66 -5.27 3.20
C ALA A 15 0.98 -5.88 1.83
N LEU A 16 -0.03 -6.31 1.07
CA LEU A 16 0.15 -6.85 -0.27
C LEU A 16 0.78 -5.84 -1.23
N LEU A 17 0.37 -4.57 -1.18
CA LEU A 17 0.97 -3.51 -2.00
C LEU A 17 2.45 -3.27 -1.67
N VAL A 18 2.80 -3.22 -0.38
CA VAL A 18 4.20 -3.06 0.06
C VAL A 18 5.05 -4.25 -0.39
N VAL A 19 4.58 -5.47 -0.18
CA VAL A 19 5.30 -6.69 -0.58
C VAL A 19 5.43 -6.76 -2.10
N ALA A 20 4.36 -6.49 -2.85
CA ALA A 20 4.38 -6.49 -4.31
C ALA A 20 5.36 -5.45 -4.87
N GLY A 21 5.34 -4.22 -4.32
CA GLY A 21 6.28 -3.18 -4.71
C GLY A 21 7.74 -3.55 -4.39
N THR A 22 7.98 -4.18 -3.24
CA THR A 22 9.31 -4.66 -2.83
C THR A 22 9.82 -5.78 -3.75
N LEU A 23 8.97 -6.75 -4.10
CA LEU A 23 9.33 -7.78 -5.07
C LEU A 23 9.59 -7.15 -6.45
N ALA A 24 8.77 -6.16 -6.84
CA ALA A 24 8.91 -5.47 -8.11
C ALA A 24 10.27 -4.76 -8.26
N THR A 25 10.91 -4.28 -7.16
CA THR A 25 12.27 -3.71 -7.25
C THR A 25 13.32 -4.74 -7.66
N GLY A 26 13.12 -6.02 -7.32
CA GLY A 26 14.03 -7.11 -7.67
C GLY A 26 13.73 -7.77 -9.02
N TYR A 27 12.46 -7.81 -9.43
CA TYR A 27 12.03 -8.52 -10.64
C TYR A 27 11.89 -7.65 -11.89
N LEU A 28 11.66 -6.33 -11.75
CA LEU A 28 11.53 -5.45 -12.90
C LEU A 28 12.90 -4.97 -13.42
N PRO A 29 13.02 -4.68 -14.73
CA PRO A 29 14.22 -4.06 -15.29
C PRO A 29 14.59 -2.76 -14.56
N SER A 30 15.87 -2.43 -14.47
CA SER A 30 16.39 -1.24 -13.79
C SER A 30 16.19 0.06 -14.60
N ARG A 31 14.95 0.32 -15.04
CA ARG A 31 14.57 1.53 -15.78
C ARG A 31 13.81 2.50 -14.87
N PRO A 32 13.87 3.82 -15.12
CA PRO A 32 13.18 4.79 -14.28
C PRO A 32 11.67 4.51 -14.12
N ARG A 33 11.00 4.08 -15.20
CA ARG A 33 9.55 3.78 -15.18
C ARG A 33 9.19 2.62 -14.26
N SER A 34 9.98 1.55 -14.27
CA SER A 34 9.74 0.39 -13.41
C SER A 34 10.07 0.68 -11.95
N GLN A 35 11.09 1.50 -11.68
CA GLN A 35 11.37 1.94 -10.32
C GLN A 35 10.27 2.86 -9.76
N LEU A 36 9.72 3.76 -10.58
CA LEU A 36 8.56 4.56 -10.18
C LEU A 36 7.33 3.69 -9.89
N LEU A 37 7.10 2.65 -10.69
CA LEU A 37 6.00 1.70 -10.42
C LEU A 37 6.22 0.92 -9.13
N ALA A 38 7.42 0.37 -8.92
CA ALA A 38 7.76 -0.38 -7.71
C ALA A 38 7.67 0.49 -6.45
N GLY A 39 8.29 1.68 -6.47
CA GLY A 39 8.21 2.65 -5.39
C GLY A 39 6.79 3.15 -5.16
N GLY A 40 6.03 3.38 -6.23
CA GLY A 40 4.63 3.80 -6.17
C GLY A 40 3.73 2.78 -5.46
N LEU A 41 3.93 1.49 -5.72
CA LEU A 41 3.20 0.42 -5.01
C LEU A 41 3.51 0.42 -3.51
N ILE A 42 4.77 0.63 -3.13
CA ILE A 42 5.17 0.70 -1.72
C ILE A 42 4.50 1.89 -1.03
N VAL A 43 4.59 3.08 -1.63
CA VAL A 43 3.98 4.30 -1.10
C VAL A 43 2.46 4.16 -1.00
N ALA A 44 1.81 3.58 -2.01
CA ALA A 44 0.38 3.31 -1.99
C ALA A 44 -0.02 2.34 -0.87
N GLY A 45 0.80 1.31 -0.60
CA GLY A 45 0.58 0.38 0.51
C GLY A 45 0.61 1.09 1.86
N PHE A 46 1.62 1.93 2.11
CA PHE A 46 1.68 2.72 3.35
C PHE A 46 0.54 3.73 3.46
N ALA A 47 0.19 4.44 2.37
CA ALA A 47 -0.92 5.38 2.36
C ALA A 47 -2.25 4.69 2.67
N LEU A 48 -2.50 3.51 2.10
CA LEU A 48 -3.67 2.70 2.40
C LEU A 48 -3.68 2.24 3.86
N GLY A 49 -2.56 1.75 4.38
CA GLY A 49 -2.45 1.35 5.79
C GLY A 49 -2.75 2.50 6.74
N PHE A 50 -2.22 3.68 6.44
CA PHE A 50 -2.46 4.91 7.20
C PHE A 50 -3.93 5.34 7.15
N PHE A 51 -4.55 5.30 5.97
CA PHE A 51 -5.98 5.58 5.80
C PHE A 51 -6.87 4.59 6.59
N VAL A 52 -6.55 3.30 6.55
CA VAL A 52 -7.32 2.24 7.22
C VAL A 52 -7.22 2.32 8.74
N LEU A 53 -6.09 2.77 9.27
CA LEU A 53 -5.87 2.95 10.70
C LEU A 53 -6.52 4.24 11.24
N GLY A 54 -7.02 5.13 10.37
CA GLY A 54 -7.80 6.30 10.79
C GLY A 54 -6.96 7.44 11.37
N GLU A 55 -5.66 7.50 11.08
CA GLU A 55 -4.81 8.62 11.50
C GLU A 55 -5.13 9.94 10.75
N PHE A 56 -5.99 9.87 9.72
CA PHE A 56 -6.71 11.01 9.17
C PHE A 56 -8.12 11.08 9.78
N ASP A 57 -8.23 11.68 10.97
CA ASP A 57 -9.49 12.33 11.35
C ASP A 57 -9.61 13.55 10.41
N LEU A 58 -10.20 13.35 9.23
CA LEU A 58 -10.49 14.44 8.30
C LEU A 58 -11.54 15.31 9.01
N PRO A 59 -11.24 16.56 9.36
CA PRO A 59 -12.22 17.43 9.99
C PRO A 59 -13.46 17.55 9.09
N ASP A 60 -14.64 17.49 9.71
CA ASP A 60 -15.96 17.59 9.08
C ASP A 60 -16.08 18.75 8.08
#